data_AF-A0A367PNR7-F1
#
_entry.id   AF-A0A367PNR7-F1
#
_cell.length_a   1.000
_cell.length_b   1.000
_cell.length_c   1.000
_cell.angle_alpha   90.00
_cell.angle_beta   90.00
_cell.angle_gamma   90.00
#
_symmetry.space_group_name_H-M   'P 1'
#
loop_
_entity.id
_entity.type
_entity.pdbx_description
1 polymer ?
#
loop_
_entity_poly.entity_id
_entity_poly.type
_entity_poly.pdbx_seq_one_letter_code
_entity_poly.pdbx_strand_id
1 'polypeptide(L)'
;MRPSSFGRFPSKGGNSASRQTFQEAGVPGLERQGWLGLFAPAATPRAVVDKVSADVNRVLANPELHTRLVDLGIIVKGSSPAAFADVVKVEQTYWAEAIRASNIRLY
;
A
#
# COMPACT_ATOMS: atom_id res chain seq x y z
N MET A 1 12.34 17.67 -5.97
CA MET A 1 11.42 16.78 -6.69
C MET A 1 10.36 16.29 -5.71
N ARG A 2 9.09 16.56 -5.98
CA ARG A 2 7.98 16.25 -5.05
C ARG A 2 7.71 14.74 -5.11
N PRO A 3 7.80 13.99 -3.99
CA PRO A 3 7.48 12.57 -4.02
C PRO A 3 6.01 12.41 -4.38
N SER A 4 5.75 11.52 -5.33
CA SER A 4 4.43 11.17 -5.86
C SER A 4 3.43 11.03 -4.72
N SER A 5 2.40 11.87 -4.76
CA SER A 5 1.32 11.92 -3.79
C SER A 5 0.52 10.63 -3.83
N PHE A 6 0.93 9.65 -3.01
CA PHE A 6 0.01 8.68 -2.46
C PHE A 6 -1.03 9.47 -1.66
N GLY A 7 -2.30 9.19 -1.91
CA GLY A 7 -3.42 10.10 -1.67
C GLY A 7 -3.39 10.79 -0.30
N ARG A 8 -3.59 12.11 -0.32
CA ARG A 8 -4.03 12.87 0.87
C ARG A 8 -5.25 12.15 1.45
N PHE A 9 -5.19 11.77 2.72
CA PHE A 9 -6.31 11.14 3.40
C PHE A 9 -7.53 12.06 3.30
N PRO A 10 -8.71 11.55 2.91
CA PRO A 10 -9.94 12.22 3.31
C PRO A 10 -10.00 12.14 4.83
N SER A 11 -10.22 13.28 5.49
CA SER A 11 -10.26 13.37 6.96
C SER A 11 -11.33 12.51 7.62
N LYS A 12 -12.23 11.89 6.84
CA LYS A 12 -13.25 10.95 7.34
C LYS A 12 -13.57 9.86 6.31
N GLY A 13 -13.35 8.61 6.68
CA GLY A 13 -13.76 7.43 5.90
C GLY A 13 -13.91 6.19 6.78
N GLY A 14 -15.14 5.89 7.18
CA GLY A 14 -15.63 4.55 7.57
C GLY A 14 -14.96 3.82 8.74
N ASN A 15 -15.61 3.89 9.91
CA ASN A 15 -15.51 2.96 11.07
C ASN A 15 -14.54 3.25 12.24
N SER A 16 -14.04 4.48 12.40
CA SER A 16 -13.39 4.90 13.66
C SER A 16 -13.62 6.38 14.01
N ALA A 17 -14.89 6.77 14.16
CA ALA A 17 -15.31 8.16 14.37
C ALA A 17 -14.80 8.83 15.69
N SER A 18 -13.85 8.24 16.41
CA SER A 18 -13.29 8.77 17.66
C SER A 18 -11.76 8.85 17.72
N ARG A 19 -11.03 8.38 16.70
CA ARG A 19 -9.55 8.36 16.74
C ARG A 19 -8.97 9.37 15.78
N GLN A 20 -8.19 10.30 16.34
CA GLN A 20 -7.43 11.29 15.57
C GLN A 20 -6.34 10.59 14.74
N THR A 21 -6.07 11.10 13.55
CA THR A 21 -4.88 10.66 12.79
C THR A 21 -3.60 11.20 13.42
N PHE A 22 -2.43 10.67 13.06
CA PHE A 22 -1.16 11.22 13.53
C PHE A 22 -0.97 12.68 13.08
N GLN A 23 -1.45 13.04 11.89
CA GLN A 23 -1.45 14.43 11.44
C GLN A 23 -2.33 15.32 12.34
N GLU A 24 -3.54 14.88 12.67
CA GLU A 24 -4.45 15.61 13.56
C GLU A 24 -3.91 15.73 14.99
N ALA A 25 -3.16 14.72 15.45
CA ALA A 25 -2.48 14.72 16.75
C ALA A 25 -1.17 15.55 16.77
N GLY A 26 -0.83 16.25 15.69
CA GLY A 26 0.36 17.11 15.63
C GLY A 26 1.67 16.38 15.37
N VAL A 27 1.63 15.14 14.87
CA VAL A 27 2.78 14.32 14.50
C VAL A 27 2.83 14.13 12.98
N PRO A 28 3.21 15.17 12.21
CA PRO A 28 3.26 15.09 10.75
C PRO A 28 4.33 14.10 10.29
N GLY A 29 4.04 13.38 9.20
CA GLY A 29 5.00 12.47 8.56
C GLY A 29 4.94 11.00 9.02
N LEU A 30 4.12 10.68 10.03
CA LEU A 30 3.87 9.31 10.49
C LEU A 30 2.63 8.67 9.82
N GLU A 31 2.14 9.24 8.73
CA GLU A 31 1.00 8.69 7.99
C GLU A 31 1.48 7.78 6.85
N ARG A 32 1.74 6.52 7.19
CA ARG A 32 2.04 5.45 6.22
C ARG A 32 0.98 4.36 6.36
N GLN A 33 0.39 3.96 5.25
CA GLN A 33 -0.55 2.83 5.22
C GLN A 33 0.22 1.55 4.89
N GLY A 34 -0.14 0.46 5.55
CA GLY A 34 0.29 -0.86 5.13
C GLY A 34 -0.27 -1.18 3.74
N TRP A 35 0.48 -1.96 2.95
CA TRP A 35 0.06 -2.42 1.64
C TRP A 35 0.14 -3.94 1.56
N LEU A 36 -0.65 -4.50 0.66
CA LEU A 36 -0.65 -5.92 0.32
C LEU A 36 -0.28 -6.04 -1.17
N GLY A 37 0.47 -7.08 -1.51
CA GLY A 37 0.88 -7.31 -2.89
C GLY A 37 1.36 -8.74 -3.14
N LEU A 38 1.47 -9.07 -4.42
CA LEU A 38 1.89 -10.38 -4.89
C LEU A 38 3.26 -10.27 -5.57
N PHE A 39 4.12 -11.25 -5.29
CA PHE A 39 5.46 -11.34 -5.85
C PHE A 39 5.61 -12.67 -6.59
N ALA A 40 6.41 -12.66 -7.66
CA ALA A 40 6.78 -13.84 -8.42
C ALA A 40 8.32 -13.93 -8.50
N PRO A 41 8.90 -15.10 -8.80
CA PRO A 41 10.33 -15.24 -9.01
C PRO A 41 10.87 -14.22 -10.03
N ALA A 42 12.09 -13.72 -9.82
CA ALA A 42 12.69 -12.66 -10.65
C ALA A 42 12.77 -13.03 -12.14
N ALA A 43 12.92 -14.31 -12.47
CA ALA A 43 12.99 -14.82 -13.84
C ALA A 43 11.61 -15.08 -14.49
N THR A 44 10.51 -14.73 -13.83
CA THR A 44 9.16 -14.97 -14.36
C THR A 44 8.95 -14.15 -15.66
N PRO A 45 8.53 -14.78 -16.78
CA PRO A 45 8.30 -14.07 -18.03
C PRO A 45 7.28 -12.94 -17.87
N ARG A 46 7.56 -11.79 -18.51
CA ARG A 46 6.74 -10.59 -18.39
C ARG A 46 5.27 -10.82 -18.73
N ALA A 47 4.99 -11.61 -19.76
CA ALA A 47 3.63 -11.95 -20.18
C ALA A 47 2.83 -12.68 -19.07
N VAL A 48 3.48 -13.50 -18.25
CA VAL A 48 2.82 -14.19 -17.12
C VAL A 48 2.48 -13.19 -16.03
N VAL A 49 3.40 -12.29 -15.70
CA VAL A 49 3.19 -11.22 -14.71
C VAL A 49 2.02 -10.32 -15.13
N ASP A 50 2.01 -9.90 -16.39
CA ASP A 50 0.97 -9.01 -16.91
C ASP A 50 -0.40 -9.72 -16.92
N LYS A 51 -0.45 -11.01 -17.27
CA LYS A 51 -1.68 -11.82 -17.18
C LYS A 51 -2.20 -11.90 -15.74
N VAL A 52 -1.34 -12.26 -14.78
CA VAL A 52 -1.73 -12.36 -13.36
C VAL A 52 -2.21 -11.01 -12.84
N SER A 53 -1.53 -9.91 -13.19
CA SER A 53 -1.96 -8.57 -12.80
C SER A 53 -3.34 -8.22 -13.36
N ALA A 54 -3.61 -8.54 -14.62
CA ALA A 54 -4.92 -8.34 -15.23
C ALA A 54 -6.01 -9.18 -14.53
N ASP A 55 -5.69 -10.42 -14.17
CA ASP A 55 -6.61 -11.32 -13.48
C ASP A 55 -6.94 -10.82 -12.06
N VAL A 56 -5.93 -10.37 -11.31
CA VAL A 56 -6.11 -9.76 -9.99
C VAL A 56 -6.98 -8.52 -10.07
N ASN A 57 -6.69 -7.61 -11.01
CA ASN A 57 -7.49 -6.39 -11.18
C ASN A 57 -8.97 -6.71 -11.50
N ARG A 58 -9.23 -7.78 -12.24
CA ARG A 58 -10.60 -8.24 -12.53
C ARG A 58 -11.29 -8.79 -11.27
N VAL A 59 -10.58 -9.56 -10.46
CA VAL A 59 -11.11 -10.11 -9.20
C VAL A 59 -11.40 -8.98 -8.21
N LEU A 60 -10.53 -7.97 -8.11
CA LEU A 60 -10.75 -6.80 -7.25
C LEU A 60 -11.95 -5.93 -7.68
N ALA A 61 -12.38 -6.03 -8.94
CA ALA A 61 -13.59 -5.38 -9.42
C ALA A 61 -14.89 -6.12 -9.03
N ASN A 62 -14.80 -7.30 -8.41
CA ASN A 62 -15.97 -8.01 -7.89
C ASN A 62 -16.55 -7.25 -6.68
N PRO A 63 -17.81 -6.80 -6.73
CA PRO A 63 -18.42 -6.03 -5.65
C PRO A 63 -18.49 -6.76 -4.30
N GLU A 64 -18.76 -8.08 -4.31
CA GLU A 64 -18.85 -8.87 -3.08
C GLU A 64 -17.48 -8.96 -2.39
N LEU A 65 -16.42 -9.21 -3.16
CA LEU A 65 -15.06 -9.22 -2.64
C LEU A 65 -14.67 -7.83 -2.14
N HIS A 66 -14.99 -6.78 -2.90
CA HIS A 66 -14.70 -5.40 -2.53
C HIS A 66 -15.33 -5.05 -1.18
N THR A 67 -16.62 -5.37 -0.98
CA THR A 67 -17.31 -5.14 0.30
C THR A 67 -16.61 -5.88 1.44
N ARG A 68 -16.33 -7.18 1.27
CA ARG A 68 -15.64 -7.97 2.33
C ARG A 68 -14.27 -7.39 2.69
N LEU A 69 -13.50 -6.93 1.71
CA LEU A 69 -12.20 -6.32 1.96
C LEU A 69 -12.33 -4.96 2.66
N VAL A 70 -13.31 -4.14 2.27
CA VAL A 70 -13.59 -2.87 2.95
C VAL A 70 -14.04 -3.09 4.40
N ASP A 71 -14.84 -4.12 4.66
CA ASP A 71 -15.27 -4.49 6.02
C ASP A 71 -14.09 -4.89 6.92
N LEU A 72 -13.03 -5.46 6.32
CA LEU A 72 -11.76 -5.75 6.98
C LEU A 72 -10.86 -4.52 7.14
N GLY A 73 -11.30 -3.33 6.72
CA GLY A 73 -10.53 -2.09 6.75
C GLY A 73 -9.50 -1.97 5.63
N ILE A 74 -9.59 -2.79 4.58
CA ILE A 74 -8.68 -2.75 3.43
C ILE A 74 -9.21 -1.78 2.38
N ILE A 75 -8.38 -0.83 1.97
CA ILE A 75 -8.67 0.03 0.83
C ILE A 75 -8.35 -0.76 -0.44
N VAL A 76 -9.39 -1.14 -1.17
CA VAL A 76 -9.24 -1.93 -2.40
C VAL A 76 -8.81 -1.04 -3.55
N LYS A 77 -7.56 -1.21 -4.00
CA LYS A 77 -7.03 -0.52 -5.17
C LYS A 77 -6.14 -1.45 -5.98
N GLY A 78 -6.59 -1.76 -7.21
CA GLY A 78 -5.75 -2.41 -8.20
C GLY A 78 -4.65 -1.49 -8.74
N SER A 79 -3.59 -2.06 -9.30
CA SER A 79 -2.51 -1.31 -9.95
C SER A 79 -1.90 -2.09 -11.12
N SER A 80 -0.94 -1.47 -11.80
CA SER A 80 -0.05 -2.17 -12.73
C SER A 80 1.18 -2.74 -11.99
N PRO A 81 1.89 -3.74 -12.56
CA PRO A 81 3.12 -4.25 -11.98
C PRO A 81 4.20 -3.18 -11.83
N ALA A 82 4.27 -2.24 -12.79
CA ALA A 82 5.25 -1.16 -12.75
C ALA A 82 4.95 -0.16 -11.62
N ALA A 83 3.69 0.26 -11.49
CA ALA A 83 3.29 1.17 -10.41
C ALA A 83 3.50 0.53 -9.03
N PHE A 84 3.24 -0.77 -8.90
CA PHE A 84 3.49 -1.48 -7.65
C PHE A 84 4.99 -1.60 -7.34
N ALA A 85 5.83 -1.85 -8.34
CA ALA A 85 7.28 -1.88 -8.16
C ALA A 85 7.83 -0.54 -7.64
N ASP A 86 7.24 0.59 -8.06
CA ASP A 86 7.63 1.91 -7.56
C ASP A 86 7.23 2.10 -6.09
N VAL A 87 6.05 1.63 -5.68
CA VAL A 87 5.65 1.61 -4.26
C VAL A 87 6.65 0.81 -3.43
N VAL A 88 6.99 -0.39 -3.88
CA VAL A 88 7.96 -1.26 -3.18
C VAL A 88 9.31 -0.56 -3.03
N LYS A 89 9.85 0.08 -4.08
CA LYS A 89 11.12 0.81 -4.00
C LYS A 89 11.09 1.96 -3.00
N VAL A 90 10.01 2.74 -3.00
CA VAL A 90 9.84 3.88 -2.08
C VAL A 90 9.76 3.40 -0.63
N GLU A 91 8.97 2.35 -0.38
CA GLU A 91 8.80 1.78 0.96
C GLU A 91 10.08 1.12 1.45
N GLN A 92 10.75 0.32 0.62
CA GLN A 92 12.05 -0.27 0.96
C GLN A 92 13.08 0.79 1.35
N THR A 93 13.16 1.89 0.61
CA THR A 93 14.09 2.99 0.91
C THR A 93 13.78 3.61 2.27
N TYR A 94 12.53 3.97 2.50
CA TYR A 94 12.07 4.56 3.75
C TYR A 94 12.35 3.67 4.96
N TRP A 95 11.97 2.39 4.88
CA TRP A 95 12.18 1.45 5.99
C TRP A 95 13.65 1.16 6.25
N ALA A 96 14.47 1.07 5.19
CA ALA A 96 15.90 0.91 5.34
C ALA A 96 16.55 2.12 6.06
N GLU A 97 16.10 3.34 5.77
CA GLU A 97 16.56 4.55 6.47
C GLU A 97 16.09 4.57 7.93
N ALA A 98 14.82 4.26 8.19
CA ALA A 98 14.27 4.19 9.55
C ALA A 98 15.00 3.16 10.42
N ILE A 99 15.24 1.96 9.89
CA ILE A 99 15.97 0.88 10.60
C ILE A 99 17.38 1.35 10.98
N ARG A 100 18.10 2.00 10.05
CA ARG A 100 19.45 2.53 10.32
C ARG A 100 19.43 3.66 11.34
N ALA A 101 18.51 4.60 11.23
CA ALA A 101 18.41 5.75 12.13
C ALA A 101 18.04 5.33 13.57
N SER A 102 17.23 4.29 13.72
CA SER A 102 16.75 3.80 15.02
C SER A 102 17.54 2.61 15.58
N ASN A 103 18.59 2.15 14.88
CA ASN A 103 19.40 0.97 15.26
C ASN A 103 18.56 -0.27 15.58
N ILE A 104 17.52 -0.52 14.78
CA ILE A 104 16.61 -1.66 14.96
C ILE A 104 17.28 -2.93 14.42
N ARG A 105 17.23 -4.03 15.19
CA ARG A 105 17.72 -5.36 14.78
C ARG A 105 16.66 -6.41 15.05
N LEU A 106 16.47 -7.32 14.10
CA LEU A 106 15.69 -8.54 14.31
C LEU A 106 16.60 -9.54 15.04
N TYR A 107 16.09 -10.12 16.12
CA TYR A 107 16.78 -11.13 16.92
C TYR A 107 16.53 -12.54 16.39
#